data_AF-A0AAD9IMZ5-F1
#
_entry.id   AF-A0AAD9IMZ5-F1
#
_cell.length_a   1.000
_cell.length_b   1.000
_cell.length_c   1.000
_cell.angle_alpha   90.00
_cell.angle_beta   90.00
_cell.angle_gamma   90.00
#
_symmetry.space_group_name_H-M   'P 1'
#
loop_
_entity.id
_entity.type
_entity.pdbx_description
1 polymer ?
#
loop_
_entity_poly.entity_id
_entity_poly.type
_entity_poly.pdbx_seq_one_letter_code
_entity_poly.pdbx_strand_id
1 'polypeptide(L)'
;MSALASAYSSAIKYAMRGVDEEEFATQFPDASPELLEILWQGYRQALHGSRVHIESDFDTLCEEAALPDKLHQLEELCQVQGVARGAGDLTADASAQPTLAVRAALLAARKAEVEQLEAILSVVAKAREEESRKLEERLAQVQEACRRLGPLAALDTNVSRACLMWENHKSGPATLA
;
A
#
# COMPACT_ATOMS: atom_id res chain seq x y z
N MET A 1 22.56 -14.63 -2.04
CA MET A 1 23.57 -14.73 -3.14
C MET A 1 24.20 -16.13 -3.27
N SER A 2 24.69 -16.74 -2.18
CA SER A 2 25.39 -18.04 -2.20
C SER A 2 24.63 -19.19 -2.89
N ALA A 3 23.30 -19.26 -2.74
CA ALA A 3 22.48 -20.28 -3.39
C ALA A 3 22.46 -20.15 -4.92
N LEU A 4 22.44 -18.92 -5.46
CA LEU A 4 22.46 -18.67 -6.90
C LEU A 4 23.80 -19.07 -7.51
N ALA A 5 24.91 -18.66 -6.89
CA ALA A 5 26.26 -19.03 -7.32
C ALA A 5 26.47 -20.55 -7.28
N SER A 6 25.98 -21.22 -6.24
CA SER A 6 26.04 -22.68 -6.11
C SER A 6 25.23 -23.41 -7.20
N ALA A 7 24.02 -22.93 -7.49
CA ALA A 7 23.18 -23.49 -8.54
C ALA A 7 23.81 -23.29 -9.94
N TYR A 8 24.35 -22.11 -10.19
CA TYR A 8 25.01 -21.78 -11.45
C TYR A 8 26.27 -22.63 -11.69
N SER A 9 27.15 -22.74 -10.69
CA SER A 9 28.34 -23.61 -10.77
C SER A 9 27.95 -25.08 -11.00
N SER A 10 26.87 -25.55 -10.36
CA SER A 10 26.36 -26.90 -10.57
C SER A 10 25.86 -27.08 -12.01
N ALA A 11 25.07 -26.13 -12.53
CA ALA A 11 24.58 -26.17 -13.90
C ALA A 11 25.70 -26.21 -14.94
N ILE A 12 26.76 -25.40 -14.76
CA ILE A 12 27.94 -25.41 -15.65
C ILE A 12 28.65 -26.76 -15.58
N LYS A 13 28.86 -27.31 -14.39
CA LYS A 13 29.49 -28.64 -14.24
C LYS A 13 28.73 -29.71 -15.01
N TYR A 14 27.40 -29.66 -15.02
CA TYR A 14 26.58 -30.60 -15.79
C TYR A 14 26.63 -30.31 -17.29
N ALA A 15 26.52 -29.05 -17.71
CA ALA A 15 26.52 -28.67 -19.12
C ALA A 15 27.89 -28.92 -19.80
N MET A 16 28.97 -28.72 -19.05
CA MET A 16 30.35 -28.91 -19.49
C MET A 16 30.90 -30.28 -19.05
N ARG A 17 30.02 -31.24 -18.75
CA ARG A 17 30.45 -32.61 -18.48
C ARG A 17 31.06 -33.14 -19.77
N GLY A 18 32.39 -33.20 -19.80
CA GLY A 18 33.12 -33.75 -20.92
C GLY A 18 32.79 -35.24 -21.12
N VAL A 19 33.09 -35.72 -22.32
CA VAL A 19 33.15 -37.16 -22.60
C VAL A 19 34.42 -37.75 -22.03
N ASP A 20 34.40 -39.04 -21.70
CA ASP A 20 35.59 -39.75 -21.23
C ASP A 20 36.60 -39.96 -22.37
N GLU A 21 37.85 -40.26 -22.05
CA GLU A 21 38.94 -40.38 -23.04
C GLU A 21 38.65 -41.46 -24.11
N GLU A 22 38.02 -42.57 -23.69
CA GLU A 22 37.61 -43.65 -24.59
C GLU A 22 36.52 -43.18 -25.56
N GLU A 23 35.50 -42.47 -25.07
CA GLU A 23 34.43 -41.93 -25.91
C GLU A 23 34.96 -40.84 -26.86
N PHE A 24 35.89 -40.01 -26.39
CA PHE A 24 36.57 -39.03 -27.23
C PHE A 24 37.36 -39.72 -28.34
N ALA A 25 38.08 -40.80 -28.04
CA ALA A 25 38.85 -41.56 -29.03
C ALA A 25 37.97 -42.16 -30.14
N THR A 26 36.74 -42.58 -29.82
CA THR A 26 35.80 -43.09 -30.84
C THR A 26 35.43 -42.06 -31.92
N GLN A 27 35.58 -40.76 -31.64
CA GLN A 27 35.33 -39.69 -32.61
C GLN A 27 36.46 -39.52 -33.62
N PHE A 28 37.63 -40.12 -33.37
CA PHE A 28 38.83 -40.01 -34.21
C PHE A 28 39.42 -41.39 -34.52
N PRO A 29 38.68 -42.29 -35.20
CA PRO A 29 39.08 -43.69 -35.38
C PRO A 29 40.39 -43.88 -36.18
N ASP A 30 40.73 -42.93 -37.04
CA ASP A 30 41.92 -42.98 -37.90
C ASP A 30 43.12 -42.17 -37.35
N ALA A 31 42.97 -41.56 -36.17
CA ALA A 31 44.05 -40.75 -35.58
C ALA A 31 45.15 -41.64 -35.00
N SER A 32 46.41 -41.22 -35.15
CA SER A 32 47.52 -41.84 -34.45
C SER A 32 47.40 -41.62 -32.93
N PRO A 33 47.90 -42.54 -32.09
CA PRO A 33 47.80 -42.40 -30.63
C PRO A 33 48.48 -41.12 -30.11
N GLU A 34 49.60 -40.72 -30.71
CA GLU A 34 50.30 -39.48 -30.36
C GLU A 34 49.45 -38.23 -30.65
N LEU A 35 48.74 -38.20 -31.78
CA LEU A 35 47.85 -37.10 -32.12
C LEU A 35 46.62 -37.08 -31.22
N LEU A 36 46.09 -38.26 -30.88
CA LEU A 36 44.92 -38.40 -30.03
C LEU A 36 45.19 -37.90 -28.61
N GLU A 37 46.38 -38.14 -28.07
CA GLU A 37 46.82 -37.59 -26.78
C GLU A 37 46.85 -36.06 -26.80
N ILE A 38 47.44 -35.46 -27.85
CA ILE A 38 47.51 -34.00 -28.01
C ILE A 38 46.10 -33.39 -28.10
N LEU A 39 45.22 -34.00 -28.91
CA LEU A 39 43.84 -33.56 -29.07
C LEU A 39 43.06 -33.67 -27.77
N TRP A 40 43.26 -34.75 -27.01
CA TRP A 40 42.63 -34.96 -25.71
C TRP A 40 43.08 -33.93 -24.66
N GLN A 41 44.38 -33.66 -24.58
CA GLN A 41 44.92 -32.61 -23.71
C GLN A 41 44.35 -31.23 -24.08
N GLY A 42 44.30 -30.91 -25.38
CA GLY A 42 43.71 -29.67 -25.88
C GLY A 42 42.21 -29.56 -25.55
N TYR A 43 41.46 -30.65 -25.70
CA TYR A 43 40.04 -30.72 -25.33
C TYR A 43 39.82 -30.45 -23.84
N ARG A 44 40.60 -31.11 -22.96
CA ARG A 44 40.51 -30.89 -21.50
C ARG A 44 40.87 -29.46 -21.12
N GLN A 45 41.91 -28.91 -21.75
CA GLN A 45 42.33 -27.53 -21.52
C GLN A 45 41.25 -26.55 -21.98
N ALA A 46 40.63 -26.78 -23.14
CA ALA A 46 39.52 -25.96 -23.65
C ALA A 46 38.32 -26.02 -22.71
N LEU A 47 37.89 -27.21 -22.27
CA LEU A 47 36.80 -27.37 -21.30
C LEU A 47 37.08 -26.63 -19.99
N HIS A 48 38.30 -26.78 -19.46
CA HIS A 48 38.69 -26.11 -18.23
C HIS A 48 38.71 -24.59 -18.39
N GLY A 49 39.34 -24.09 -19.46
CA GLY A 49 39.40 -22.67 -19.77
C GLY A 49 38.02 -22.06 -19.95
N SER A 50 37.14 -22.70 -20.74
CA SER A 50 35.75 -22.27 -20.90
C SER A 50 35.01 -22.21 -19.57
N ARG A 51 35.19 -23.21 -18.70
CA ARG A 51 34.55 -23.20 -17.37
C ARG A 51 35.00 -22.02 -16.51
N VAL A 52 36.32 -21.77 -16.44
CA VAL A 52 36.87 -20.65 -15.66
C VAL A 52 36.39 -19.32 -16.21
N HIS A 53 36.37 -19.15 -17.53
CA HIS A 53 35.86 -17.93 -18.15
C HIS A 53 34.37 -17.71 -17.88
N ILE A 54 33.54 -18.74 -18.01
CA ILE A 54 32.11 -18.62 -17.74
C ILE A 54 31.85 -18.28 -16.26
N GLU A 55 32.57 -18.92 -15.32
CA GLU A 55 32.46 -18.60 -13.89
C GLU A 55 32.89 -17.13 -13.62
N SER A 56 33.99 -16.68 -14.23
CA SER A 56 34.46 -15.29 -14.13
C SER A 56 33.50 -14.26 -14.75
N ASP A 57 32.91 -14.57 -15.90
CA ASP A 57 31.95 -13.70 -16.57
C ASP A 57 30.67 -13.58 -15.74
N PHE A 58 30.25 -14.66 -15.09
CA PHE A 58 29.12 -14.64 -14.17
C PHE A 58 29.36 -13.73 -12.96
N ASP A 59 30.54 -13.79 -12.36
CA ASP A 59 30.90 -12.91 -11.25
C ASP A 59 30.89 -11.45 -11.69
N THR A 60 31.46 -11.16 -12.87
CA THR A 60 31.46 -9.82 -13.47
C THR A 60 30.03 -9.31 -13.71
N LEU A 61 29.15 -10.15 -14.28
CA LEU A 61 27.74 -9.80 -14.51
C LEU A 61 26.98 -9.59 -13.19
N CYS A 62 27.30 -10.35 -12.14
CA CYS A 62 26.69 -10.16 -10.83
C CYS A 62 27.09 -8.81 -10.22
N GLU A 63 28.36 -8.41 -10.38
CA GLU A 63 28.86 -7.11 -9.94
C GLU A 63 28.24 -5.95 -10.74
N GLU A 64 28.27 -6.03 -12.07
CA GLU A 64 27.70 -5.00 -12.97
C GLU A 64 26.19 -4.78 -12.72
N ALA A 65 25.45 -5.86 -12.47
CA ALA A 65 24.02 -5.79 -12.20
C ALA A 65 23.69 -5.35 -10.77
N ALA A 66 24.69 -5.18 -9.90
CA ALA A 66 24.54 -5.04 -8.44
C ALA A 66 23.60 -6.11 -7.86
N LEU A 67 23.73 -7.34 -8.37
CA LEU A 67 22.86 -8.46 -8.01
C LEU A 67 22.95 -8.84 -6.52
N PRO A 68 24.15 -8.83 -5.88
CA PRO A 68 24.26 -9.09 -4.45
C PRO A 68 23.41 -8.14 -3.60
N ASP A 69 23.47 -6.84 -3.89
CA ASP A 69 22.73 -5.82 -3.16
C ASP A 69 21.22 -6.00 -3.32
N LYS A 70 20.76 -6.26 -4.56
CA LYS A 70 19.34 -6.49 -4.84
C LYS A 70 18.80 -7.75 -4.16
N LEU A 71 19.58 -8.84 -4.17
CA LEU A 71 19.20 -10.07 -3.48
C LEU A 71 19.18 -9.88 -1.97
N HIS A 72 20.13 -9.12 -1.43
CA HIS A 72 20.16 -8.80 0.00
C HIS A 72 18.94 -7.96 0.42
N GLN A 73 18.62 -6.90 -0.34
CA GLN A 73 17.40 -6.10 -0.12
C GLN A 73 16.14 -6.96 -0.19
N LEU A 74 16.09 -7.92 -1.10
CA LEU A 74 14.95 -8.84 -1.23
C LEU A 74 14.86 -9.78 -0.02
N GLU A 75 15.99 -10.31 0.45
CA GLU A 75 16.06 -11.12 1.68
C GLU A 75 15.61 -10.31 2.91
N GLU A 76 16.05 -9.05 3.04
CA GLU A 76 15.60 -8.14 4.11
C GLU A 76 14.09 -7.87 4.03
N LEU A 77 13.56 -7.58 2.84
CA LEU A 77 12.12 -7.38 2.64
C LEU A 77 11.32 -8.64 3.01
N CYS A 78 11.79 -9.83 2.63
CA CYS A 78 11.14 -11.09 2.99
C CYS A 78 11.18 -11.35 4.51
N GLN A 79 12.27 -10.98 5.19
CA GLN A 79 12.38 -11.08 6.65
C GLN A 79 11.44 -10.11 7.36
N VAL A 80 11.41 -8.83 6.94
CA VAL A 80 10.53 -7.80 7.48
C VAL A 80 9.05 -8.17 7.29
N GLN A 81 8.72 -8.83 6.19
CA GLN A 81 7.35 -9.29 5.90
C GLN A 81 7.00 -10.64 6.54
N GLY A 82 7.90 -11.24 7.35
CA GLY A 82 7.64 -12.48 8.07
C GLY A 82 7.57 -13.73 7.19
N VAL A 83 7.99 -13.65 5.92
CA VAL A 83 8.01 -14.79 4.97
C VAL A 83 9.09 -15.81 5.34
N ALA A 84 10.03 -15.45 6.21
CA ALA A 84 11.15 -16.29 6.62
C ALA A 84 10.79 -17.44 7.60
N ARG A 85 9.54 -17.58 8.05
CA ARG A 85 9.13 -18.69 8.93
C ARG A 85 8.00 -19.52 8.32
N GLY A 86 8.37 -20.65 7.72
CA GLY A 86 7.45 -21.78 7.56
C GLY A 86 7.49 -22.46 6.20
N ALA A 87 8.57 -23.19 5.90
CA ALA A 87 8.56 -24.26 4.90
C ALA A 87 7.83 -25.52 5.43
N GLY A 88 6.63 -25.32 6.00
CA GLY A 88 5.86 -26.38 6.66
C GLY A 88 4.55 -26.73 5.97
N ASP A 89 3.98 -25.83 5.15
CA ASP A 89 2.68 -26.10 4.52
C ASP A 89 2.40 -25.22 3.29
N LEU A 90 3.41 -25.08 2.41
CA LEU A 90 3.26 -24.34 1.16
C LEU A 90 3.10 -25.29 -0.02
N THR A 91 2.00 -26.03 -0.05
CA THR A 91 1.37 -26.48 -1.31
C THR A 91 0.48 -25.36 -1.88
N ALA A 92 0.96 -24.12 -1.85
CA ALA A 92 0.23 -22.97 -2.37
C ALA A 92 0.96 -22.43 -3.59
N ASP A 93 0.31 -22.59 -4.74
CA ASP A 93 0.68 -22.09 -6.06
C ASP A 93 1.57 -20.85 -6.03
N ALA A 94 2.72 -20.95 -6.69
CA ALA A 94 3.69 -19.86 -6.87
C ALA A 94 3.11 -18.62 -7.59
N SER A 95 1.91 -18.70 -8.16
CA SER A 95 1.19 -17.55 -8.74
C SER A 95 0.55 -16.63 -7.68
N ALA A 96 0.40 -17.07 -6.42
CA ALA A 96 -0.35 -16.33 -5.40
C ALA A 96 0.50 -15.44 -4.47
N GLN A 97 1.82 -15.60 -4.45
CA GLN A 97 2.71 -14.89 -3.52
C GLN A 97 2.87 -13.37 -3.75
N PRO A 98 2.94 -12.83 -4.99
CA PRO A 98 3.00 -11.38 -5.19
C PRO A 98 1.72 -10.67 -4.69
N THR A 99 0.60 -11.40 -4.61
CA THR A 99 -0.69 -10.90 -4.12
C THR A 99 -0.76 -10.74 -2.60
N LEU A 100 0.04 -11.48 -1.83
CA LEU A 100 -0.03 -11.45 -0.36
C LEU A 100 0.68 -10.22 0.23
N ALA A 101 1.86 -9.85 -0.30
CA ALA A 101 2.57 -8.64 0.12
C ALA A 101 1.77 -7.37 -0.25
N VAL A 102 1.17 -7.35 -1.45
CA VAL A 102 0.28 -6.27 -1.89
C VAL A 102 -0.97 -6.21 -1.03
N ARG A 103 -1.57 -7.34 -0.65
CA ARG A 103 -2.70 -7.39 0.29
C ARG A 103 -2.33 -6.91 1.69
N ALA A 104 -1.15 -7.24 2.19
CA ALA A 104 -0.69 -6.78 3.50
C ALA A 104 -0.46 -5.26 3.52
N ALA A 105 0.16 -4.72 2.47
CA ALA A 105 0.34 -3.28 2.29
C ALA A 105 -1.02 -2.55 2.16
N LEU A 106 -1.96 -3.11 1.38
CA LEU A 106 -3.32 -2.60 1.28
C LEU A 106 -4.06 -2.64 2.63
N LEU A 107 -3.90 -3.71 3.41
CA LEU A 107 -4.51 -3.81 4.74
C LEU A 107 -3.93 -2.78 5.72
N ALA A 108 -2.63 -2.54 5.70
CA ALA A 108 -1.99 -1.50 6.51
C ALA A 108 -2.49 -0.10 6.10
N ALA A 109 -2.54 0.18 4.80
CA ALA A 109 -3.06 1.45 4.27
C ALA A 109 -4.53 1.66 4.65
N ARG A 110 -5.37 0.61 4.56
CA ARG A 110 -6.78 0.67 4.96
C ARG A 110 -6.95 0.88 6.47
N LYS A 111 -6.10 0.29 7.31
CA LYS A 111 -6.12 0.55 8.76
C LYS A 111 -5.80 2.01 9.07
N ALA A 112 -4.77 2.57 8.45
CA ALA A 112 -4.43 3.98 8.61
C ALA A 112 -5.55 4.91 8.13
N GLU A 113 -6.22 4.56 7.03
CA GLU A 113 -7.38 5.30 6.53
C GLU A 113 -8.57 5.25 7.51
N VAL A 114 -8.82 4.09 8.13
CA VAL A 114 -9.86 3.95 9.17
C VAL A 114 -9.54 4.81 10.38
N GLU A 115 -8.31 4.75 10.90
CA GLU A 115 -7.88 5.58 12.04
C GLU A 115 -8.02 7.08 11.72
N GLN A 116 -7.69 7.49 10.50
CA GLN A 116 -7.85 8.87 10.06
C GLN A 116 -9.32 9.28 9.96
N LEU A 117 -10.19 8.42 9.43
CA LEU A 117 -11.63 8.66 9.36
C LEU A 117 -12.27 8.72 10.75
N GLU A 118 -11.86 7.85 11.68
CA GLU A 118 -12.30 7.88 13.07
C GLU A 118 -11.89 9.18 13.77
N ALA A 119 -10.67 9.66 13.53
CA ALA A 119 -10.21 10.95 14.04
C ALA A 119 -11.06 12.11 13.49
N ILE A 120 -11.36 12.11 12.19
CA ILE A 120 -12.22 13.12 11.56
C ILE A 120 -13.63 13.07 12.15
N LEU A 121 -14.22 11.88 12.29
CA LEU A 121 -15.55 11.70 12.88
C LEU A 121 -15.60 12.21 14.32
N SER A 122 -14.55 11.97 15.11
CA SER A 122 -14.43 12.50 16.48
C SER A 122 -14.41 14.02 16.52
N VAL A 123 -13.65 14.67 15.62
CA VAL A 123 -13.62 16.14 15.51
C VAL A 123 -14.98 16.70 15.10
N VAL A 124 -15.61 16.09 14.10
CA VAL A 124 -16.94 16.53 13.62
C VAL A 124 -18.01 16.33 14.68
N ALA A 125 -17.96 15.23 15.44
CA ALA A 125 -18.90 14.98 16.54
C ALA A 125 -18.79 16.05 17.62
N LYS A 126 -17.58 16.43 18.02
CA LYS A 126 -17.35 17.52 18.99
C LYS A 126 -17.85 18.86 18.48
N ALA A 127 -17.54 19.20 17.22
CA ALA A 127 -18.02 20.44 16.61
C ALA A 127 -19.54 20.50 16.54
N ARG A 128 -20.19 19.36 16.23
CA ARG A 128 -21.66 19.25 16.23
C ARG A 128 -22.24 19.47 17.63
N GLU A 129 -21.62 18.87 18.66
CA GLU A 129 -22.06 19.04 20.04
C GLU A 129 -21.96 20.51 20.48
N GLU A 130 -20.85 21.17 20.18
CA GLU A 130 -20.66 22.60 20.46
C GLU A 130 -21.71 23.48 19.74
N GLU A 131 -21.95 23.25 18.44
CA GLU A 131 -22.98 24.01 17.71
C GLU A 131 -24.39 23.73 18.21
N SER A 132 -24.70 22.48 18.58
CA SER A 132 -25.99 22.14 19.16
C SER A 132 -26.24 22.86 20.48
N ARG A 133 -25.21 22.96 21.33
CA ARG A 133 -25.27 23.73 22.58
C ARG A 133 -25.47 25.22 22.32
N LYS A 134 -24.75 25.82 21.37
CA LYS A 134 -24.95 27.24 20.99
C LYS A 134 -26.38 27.48 20.49
N LEU A 135 -26.94 26.53 19.74
CA LEU A 135 -28.30 26.64 19.22
C LEU A 135 -29.33 26.58 20.35
N GLU A 136 -29.18 25.66 21.31
CA GLU A 136 -30.02 25.60 22.50
C GLU A 136 -29.95 26.88 23.34
N GLU A 137 -28.74 27.41 23.56
CA GLU A 137 -28.54 28.68 24.27
C GLU A 137 -29.24 29.84 23.55
N ARG A 138 -29.15 29.92 22.22
CA ARG A 138 -29.85 30.94 21.43
C ARG A 138 -31.36 30.77 21.45
N LEU A 139 -31.87 29.55 21.38
CA LEU A 139 -33.30 29.29 21.48
C LEU A 139 -33.84 29.71 22.85
N ALA A 140 -33.11 29.42 23.94
CA ALA A 140 -33.48 29.87 25.27
C ALA A 140 -33.51 31.40 25.37
N GLN A 141 -32.51 32.09 24.80
CA GLN A 141 -32.48 33.56 24.74
C GLN A 141 -33.67 34.14 23.97
N VAL A 142 -34.02 33.56 22.82
CA VAL A 142 -35.19 33.99 22.02
C VAL A 142 -36.49 33.75 22.78
N GLN A 143 -36.66 32.59 23.42
CA GLN A 143 -37.85 32.30 24.22
C GLN A 143 -38.00 33.28 25.39
N GLU A 144 -36.90 33.60 26.08
CA GLU A 144 -36.90 34.59 27.15
C GLU A 144 -37.23 36.00 26.63
N ALA A 145 -36.67 36.40 25.49
CA ALA A 145 -37.00 37.67 24.83
C ALA A 145 -38.48 37.72 24.43
N CYS A 146 -39.03 36.65 23.86
CA CYS A 146 -40.46 36.54 23.55
C CYS A 146 -41.34 36.64 24.80
N ARG A 147 -40.95 36.01 25.92
CA ARG A 147 -41.68 36.12 27.20
C ARG A 147 -41.67 37.55 27.74
N ARG A 148 -40.54 38.27 27.61
CA ARG A 148 -40.41 39.66 28.04
C ARG A 148 -41.20 40.64 27.17
N LEU A 149 -41.16 40.44 25.85
CA LEU A 149 -41.79 41.34 24.87
C LEU A 149 -43.28 41.03 24.64
N GLY A 150 -43.73 39.80 24.88
CA GLY A 150 -45.12 39.37 24.69
C GLY A 150 -46.15 40.24 25.43
N PRO A 151 -45.96 40.54 26.74
CA PRO A 151 -46.84 41.45 27.47
C PRO A 151 -46.87 42.87 26.90
N LEU A 152 -45.74 43.37 26.41
CA LEU A 152 -45.64 44.71 25.81
C LEU A 152 -46.39 44.78 24.46
N ALA A 153 -46.27 43.73 23.63
CA ALA A 153 -47.04 43.62 22.38
C ALA A 153 -48.56 43.49 22.64
N ALA A 154 -48.95 42.78 23.71
CA ALA A 154 -50.36 42.71 24.14
C ALA A 154 -50.88 44.07 24.63
N LEU A 155 -50.06 44.88 25.31
CA LEU A 155 -50.41 46.24 25.69
C LEU A 155 -50.56 47.15 24.47
N ASP A 156 -49.64 47.10 23.52
CA ASP A 156 -49.70 47.91 22.30
C ASP A 156 -50.93 47.61 21.43
N THR A 157 -51.30 46.33 21.29
CA THR A 157 -52.53 45.93 20.60
C THR A 157 -53.79 46.37 21.33
N ASN A 158 -53.81 46.35 22.66
CA ASN A 158 -54.92 46.86 23.46
C ASN A 158 -55.04 48.38 23.40
N VAL A 159 -53.91 49.10 23.43
CA VAL A 159 -53.87 50.57 23.28
C VAL A 159 -54.31 50.97 21.88
N SER A 160 -53.79 50.33 20.83
CA SER A 160 -54.21 50.56 19.45
C SER A 160 -55.70 50.33 19.24
N ARG A 161 -56.26 49.25 19.83
CA ARG A 161 -57.71 48.98 19.81
C ARG A 161 -58.50 50.06 20.57
N ALA A 162 -58.01 50.51 21.71
CA ALA A 162 -58.65 51.58 22.49
C ALA A 162 -58.62 52.93 21.75
N CYS A 163 -57.51 53.27 21.07
CA CYS A 163 -57.38 54.45 20.23
C CYS A 163 -58.36 54.42 19.04
N LEU A 164 -58.45 53.30 18.32
CA LEU A 164 -59.42 53.13 17.23
C LEU A 164 -60.87 53.22 17.71
N MET A 165 -61.18 52.65 18.88
CA MET A 165 -62.52 52.76 19.48
C MET A 165 -62.86 54.20 19.88
N TRP A 166 -61.91 54.94 20.44
CA TRP A 166 -62.08 56.35 20.77
C TRP A 166 -62.28 57.22 19.53
N GLU A 167 -61.48 56.99 18.48
CA GLU A 167 -61.60 57.71 17.21
C GLU A 167 -62.95 57.45 16.53
N ASN A 168 -63.43 56.20 16.54
CA ASN A 168 -64.77 55.86 16.06
C ASN A 168 -65.88 56.52 16.90
N HIS A 169 -65.69 56.62 18.22
CA HIS A 169 -66.64 57.27 19.12
C HIS A 169 -66.67 58.81 18.95
N LYS A 170 -65.56 59.42 18.53
CA LYS A 170 -65.47 60.85 18.20
C LYS A 170 -66.05 61.17 16.82
N SER A 171 -66.12 60.17 15.93
CA SER A 171 -66.53 60.30 14.53
C SER A 171 -67.99 59.90 14.25
N GLY A 172 -68.77 59.53 15.27
CA GLY A 172 -70.18 59.14 15.13
C GLY A 172 -71.15 60.20 15.66
N PRO A 173 -72.35 60.24 15.06
CA PRO A 173 -72.67 61.00 13.85
C PRO A 173 -72.75 62.51 14.14
N ALA A 174 -72.38 63.33 13.16
CA ALA A 174 -72.93 64.68 13.08
C ALA A 174 -74.45 64.56 13.07
N THR A 175 -75.10 64.92 14.18
CA THR A 175 -76.54 65.16 14.24
C THR A 175 -76.85 66.22 13.19
N LEU A 176 -77.33 65.75 12.04
CA LEU A 176 -78.21 66.52 11.18
C LEU A 176 -79.48 66.79 11.98
N ALA A 177 -79.53 67.96 12.61
CA ALA A 177 -80.74 68.63 13.07
C ALA A 177 -80.51 70.14 12.97
#